data_AF-A0A852R8M4-F1
#
_entry.id   AF-A0A852R8M4-F1
#
_cell.length_a   1.000
_cell.length_b   1.000
_cell.length_c   1.000
_cell.angle_alpha   90.00
_cell.angle_beta   90.00
_cell.angle_gamma   90.00
#
_symmetry.space_group_name_H-M   'P 1'
#
loop_
_entity.id
_entity.type
_entity.pdbx_description
1 polymer ?
#
loop_
_entity_poly.entity_id
_entity_poly.type
_entity_poly.pdbx_seq_one_letter_code
_entity_poly.pdbx_strand_id
1 'polypeptide(L)'
;MTTTDRVPLRISLNPSSTRRLDGAWWPQSRDLQVECADLIDNFPSNIGRPARLLFSRPDWDAEPDRPSTRRIKAQRGFVKVGSFPEDDTHLVTVILSSRERLELLAIPSSTHTATARTLMDAATDERNILSAADLLVAASAGPSNRGAESEEATWENEGGTRPQAT
;
A
#
# COMPACT_ATOMS: atom_id res chain seq x y z
N MET A 1 12.84 -17.93 -21.06
CA MET A 1 12.31 -18.03 -19.69
C MET A 1 13.04 -16.98 -18.87
N THR A 2 12.48 -15.77 -18.76
CA THR A 2 13.05 -14.72 -17.91
C THR A 2 12.68 -15.07 -16.48
N THR A 3 13.60 -15.68 -15.75
CA THR A 3 13.53 -15.73 -14.29
C THR A 3 13.68 -14.29 -13.84
N THR A 4 12.58 -13.56 -13.67
CA THR A 4 12.62 -12.25 -13.03
C THR A 4 13.26 -12.47 -11.66
N ASP A 5 14.43 -11.88 -11.45
CA ASP A 5 15.11 -11.89 -10.16
C ASP A 5 14.18 -11.18 -9.18
N ARG A 6 13.47 -11.97 -8.37
CA ARG A 6 12.51 -11.46 -7.41
C ARG A 6 13.17 -11.44 -6.05
N VAL A 7 12.95 -10.34 -5.33
CA VAL A 7 13.37 -10.24 -3.93
C VAL A 7 12.45 -11.08 -3.03
N PRO A 8 12.86 -11.40 -1.80
CA PRO A 8 11.98 -12.06 -0.83
C PRO A 8 10.67 -11.29 -0.62
N LEU A 9 9.61 -12.02 -0.27
CA LEU A 9 8.29 -11.46 0.02
C LEU A 9 8.41 -10.30 1.02
N ARG A 10 7.91 -9.12 0.62
CA ARG A 10 7.93 -7.91 1.45
C ARG A 10 6.62 -7.77 2.20
N ILE A 11 6.55 -8.35 3.38
CA ILE A 11 5.34 -8.37 4.22
C ILE A 11 5.71 -8.09 5.69
N SER A 12 4.87 -7.33 6.37
CA SER A 12 4.92 -7.13 7.83
C SER A 12 3.56 -7.51 8.40
N LEU A 13 3.55 -8.30 9.48
CA LEU A 13 2.33 -8.85 10.08
C LEU A 13 2.37 -8.68 11.60
N ASN A 14 1.25 -8.25 12.18
CA ASN A 14 0.98 -8.22 13.61
C ASN A 14 -0.52 -8.48 13.86
N PRO A 15 -1.00 -9.71 13.57
CA PRO A 15 -2.43 -10.00 13.52
C PRO A 15 -3.10 -9.88 14.88
N SER A 16 -4.29 -9.28 14.93
CA SER A 16 -5.07 -9.13 16.16
C SER A 16 -6.52 -8.80 15.88
N SER A 17 -7.44 -9.41 16.63
CA SER A 17 -8.89 -9.24 16.46
C SER A 17 -9.42 -7.83 16.74
N THR A 18 -8.63 -6.95 17.37
CA THR A 18 -9.05 -5.58 17.73
C THR A 18 -8.39 -4.50 16.89
N ARG A 19 -7.51 -4.86 15.95
CA ARG A 19 -6.76 -3.89 15.15
C ARG A 19 -7.51 -3.50 13.89
N ARG A 20 -7.15 -2.32 13.35
CA ARG A 20 -7.70 -1.83 12.09
C ARG A 20 -7.08 -2.51 10.87
N LEU A 21 -5.80 -2.88 10.96
CA LEU A 21 -5.05 -3.64 9.97
C LEU A 21 -4.19 -4.67 10.71
N ASP A 22 -4.03 -5.85 10.10
CA ASP A 22 -3.17 -6.91 10.59
C ASP A 22 -1.75 -6.81 10.04
N GLY A 23 -1.52 -5.88 9.10
CA GLY A 23 -0.20 -5.59 8.57
C GLY A 23 -0.23 -4.96 7.18
N ALA A 24 0.88 -5.13 6.47
CA ALA A 24 1.07 -4.57 5.13
C ALA A 24 1.85 -5.53 4.23
N TRP A 25 1.56 -5.42 2.94
CA TRP A 25 2.23 -6.12 1.86
C TRP A 25 2.68 -5.12 0.80
N TRP A 26 3.95 -5.23 0.39
CA TRP A 26 4.55 -4.38 -0.64
C TRP A 26 4.91 -5.19 -1.90
N PRO A 27 3.96 -5.39 -2.84
CA PRO A 27 4.17 -6.14 -4.07
C PRO A 27 5.28 -5.55 -4.95
N GLN A 28 5.99 -6.41 -5.70
CA GLN A 28 7.11 -6.02 -6.57
C GLN A 28 6.64 -5.43 -7.91
N SER A 29 5.41 -5.71 -8.29
CA SER A 29 4.78 -5.26 -9.52
C SER A 29 3.27 -5.10 -9.33
N ARG A 30 2.55 -4.77 -10.41
CA ARG A 30 1.08 -4.75 -10.45
C ARG A 30 0.50 -5.98 -11.16
N ASP A 31 1.33 -6.99 -11.46
CA ASP A 31 0.88 -8.27 -12.01
C ASP A 31 0.23 -9.11 -10.90
N LEU A 32 -1.10 -9.12 -10.88
CA LEU A 32 -1.86 -9.83 -9.86
C LEU A 32 -1.50 -11.33 -9.78
N GLN A 33 -1.21 -11.98 -10.91
CA GLN A 33 -0.94 -13.41 -10.91
C GLN A 33 0.40 -13.73 -10.26
N VAL A 34 1.44 -12.99 -10.62
CA VAL A 34 2.78 -13.15 -10.07
C VAL A 34 2.80 -12.80 -8.59
N GLU A 35 2.22 -11.66 -8.23
CA GLU A 35 2.27 -11.14 -6.87
C GLU A 35 1.42 -11.98 -5.90
N CYS A 36 0.22 -12.42 -6.30
CA CYS A 36 -0.56 -13.32 -5.45
C CYS A 36 0.11 -14.69 -5.29
N ALA A 37 0.73 -15.24 -6.34
CA ALA A 37 1.44 -16.52 -6.22
C ALA A 37 2.58 -16.42 -5.21
N ASP A 38 3.34 -15.32 -5.24
CA ASP A 38 4.39 -15.02 -4.26
C ASP A 38 3.87 -14.96 -2.83
N LEU A 39 2.81 -14.19 -2.62
CA LEU A 39 2.19 -14.03 -1.33
C LEU A 39 1.73 -15.38 -0.77
N ILE A 40 1.17 -16.26 -1.62
CA ILE A 40 0.71 -17.58 -1.22
C ILE A 40 1.87 -18.51 -0.89
N ASP A 41 2.90 -18.54 -1.73
CA ASP A 41 4.00 -19.51 -1.63
C ASP A 41 4.98 -19.15 -0.52
N ASN A 42 5.16 -17.87 -0.24
CA ASN A 42 6.11 -17.35 0.74
C ASN A 42 5.45 -16.79 2.02
N PHE A 43 4.14 -17.03 2.21
CA PHE A 43 3.44 -16.57 3.41
C PHE A 43 4.07 -17.14 4.70
N PRO A 44 4.23 -16.35 5.77
CA PRO A 44 4.79 -16.84 7.03
C PRO A 44 4.01 -18.01 7.62
N SER A 45 4.65 -19.18 7.68
CA SER A 45 4.01 -20.45 8.05
C SER A 45 3.53 -20.50 9.50
N ASN A 46 4.14 -19.71 10.38
CA ASN A 46 3.74 -19.54 11.78
C ASN A 46 2.42 -18.76 11.93
N ILE A 47 2.05 -17.94 10.94
CA ILE A 47 0.76 -17.23 10.90
C ILE A 47 -0.31 -18.13 10.30
N GLY A 48 0.03 -18.84 9.23
CA GLY A 48 -0.83 -19.87 8.67
C GLY A 48 -0.67 -20.03 7.16
N ARG A 49 -1.71 -20.59 6.52
CA ARG A 49 -1.73 -20.85 5.08
C ARG A 49 -2.87 -20.10 4.40
N PRO A 50 -2.59 -19.21 3.42
CA PRO A 50 -3.62 -18.57 2.60
C PRO A 50 -4.49 -19.60 1.86
N ALA A 51 -5.82 -19.46 2.00
CA ALA A 51 -6.81 -20.28 1.33
C ALA A 51 -7.66 -19.48 0.33
N ARG A 52 -7.78 -18.17 0.53
CA ARG A 52 -8.42 -17.23 -0.41
C ARG A 52 -7.84 -15.83 -0.23
N LEU A 53 -7.76 -15.07 -1.31
CA LEU A 53 -7.41 -13.64 -1.31
C LEU A 53 -8.57 -12.80 -1.82
N LEU A 54 -8.73 -11.60 -1.25
CA LEU A 54 -9.57 -10.54 -1.78
C LEU A 54 -8.69 -9.30 -1.97
N PHE A 55 -8.88 -8.55 -3.06
CA PHE A 55 -8.05 -7.39 -3.39
C PHE A 55 -8.87 -6.23 -3.96
N SER A 56 -8.35 -5.02 -3.84
CA SER A 56 -8.88 -3.84 -4.53
C SER A 56 -8.45 -3.86 -6.01
N ARG A 57 -9.38 -3.69 -6.96
CA ARG A 57 -9.07 -3.81 -8.40
C ARG A 57 -8.10 -2.76 -8.93
N PRO A 58 -8.22 -1.46 -8.57
CA PRO A 58 -7.33 -0.41 -9.07
C PRO A 58 -5.85 -0.60 -8.77
N ASP A 59 -5.50 -1.46 -7.82
CA ASP A 59 -4.10 -1.74 -7.46
C ASP A 59 -3.36 -2.59 -8.49
N TRP A 60 -4.10 -3.30 -9.35
CA TRP A 60 -3.56 -4.33 -10.24
C TRP A 60 -3.78 -3.98 -11.69
N ASP A 61 -2.89 -4.48 -12.54
CA ASP A 61 -3.05 -4.32 -13.98
C ASP A 61 -4.18 -5.24 -14.47
N ALA A 62 -5.12 -4.66 -15.22
CA ALA A 62 -6.16 -5.45 -15.87
C ALA A 62 -5.49 -6.25 -17.00
N GLU A 63 -5.53 -7.58 -16.92
CA GLU A 63 -5.14 -8.42 -18.06
C GLU A 63 -6.21 -8.27 -19.16
N PRO A 64 -5.92 -7.61 -20.30
CA PRO A 64 -6.95 -7.30 -21.31
C PRO A 64 -7.59 -8.55 -21.94
N ASP A 65 -6.87 -9.68 -21.95
CA ASP A 65 -7.30 -10.95 -22.55
C ASP A 65 -7.75 -12.00 -21.54
N ARG A 66 -7.82 -11.67 -20.23
CA ARG A 66 -8.12 -12.66 -19.20
C ARG A 66 -9.35 -12.25 -18.39
N PRO A 67 -10.48 -12.99 -18.49
CA PRO A 67 -11.65 -12.70 -17.68
C PRO A 67 -11.25 -12.80 -16.20
N SER A 68 -11.53 -11.74 -15.44
CA SER A 68 -11.26 -11.54 -14.00
C SER A 68 -10.73 -12.81 -13.31
N THR A 69 -9.40 -12.95 -13.23
CA THR A 69 -8.73 -14.15 -12.71
C THR A 69 -9.33 -14.58 -11.38
N ARG A 70 -10.07 -15.70 -11.35
CA ARG A 70 -10.76 -16.21 -10.14
C ARG A 70 -9.89 -17.15 -9.31
N ARG A 71 -8.76 -17.58 -9.86
CA ARG A 71 -7.86 -18.57 -9.25
C ARG A 71 -6.41 -18.27 -9.60
N ILE A 72 -5.54 -18.33 -8.62
CA ILE A 72 -4.09 -18.20 -8.75
C ILE A 72 -3.47 -19.59 -8.64
N LYS A 73 -2.56 -19.92 -9.56
CA LYS A 73 -1.76 -21.13 -9.50
C LYS A 73 -0.53 -20.84 -8.62
N ALA A 74 -0.50 -21.41 -7.43
CA ALA A 74 0.63 -21.38 -6.52
C ALA A 74 1.32 -22.76 -6.50
N GLN A 75 2.49 -22.88 -5.88
CA GLN A 75 3.21 -24.16 -5.79
C GLN A 75 2.36 -25.26 -5.13
N ARG A 76 1.56 -24.89 -4.13
CA ARG A 76 0.70 -25.82 -3.37
C ARG A 76 -0.68 -26.03 -4.00
N GLY A 77 -0.87 -25.60 -5.24
CA GLY A 77 -2.11 -25.73 -6.00
C GLY A 77 -2.84 -24.40 -6.20
N PHE A 78 -4.11 -24.50 -6.60
CA PHE A 78 -4.90 -23.32 -6.93
C PHE A 78 -5.57 -22.69 -5.70
N VAL A 79 -5.39 -21.39 -5.53
CA VAL A 79 -6.04 -20.57 -4.49
C VAL A 79 -7.09 -19.69 -5.13
N LYS A 80 -8.25 -19.56 -4.49
CA LYS A 80 -9.32 -18.67 -4.99
C LYS A 80 -8.94 -17.22 -4.73
N VAL A 81 -9.20 -16.36 -5.70
CA VAL A 81 -9.07 -14.91 -5.52
C VAL A 81 -10.33 -14.21 -6.01
N GLY A 82 -10.57 -13.02 -5.51
CA GLY A 82 -11.67 -12.16 -5.96
C GLY A 82 -11.38 -10.71 -5.62
N SER A 83 -12.22 -9.82 -6.10
CA SER A 83 -12.08 -8.39 -5.81
C SER A 83 -13.19 -7.88 -4.90
N PHE A 84 -12.92 -6.74 -4.25
CA PHE A 84 -13.97 -5.98 -3.59
C PHE A 84 -14.92 -5.35 -4.62
N PRO A 85 -16.19 -5.10 -4.23
CA PRO A 85 -17.13 -4.33 -5.03
C PRO A 85 -16.78 -2.83 -5.06
N GLU A 86 -16.21 -2.32 -3.96
CA GLU A 86 -15.71 -0.95 -3.85
C GLU A 86 -14.30 -0.86 -4.45
N ASP A 87 -14.09 0.12 -5.32
CA ASP A 87 -12.80 0.43 -5.91
C ASP A 87 -11.93 1.24 -4.91
N ASP A 88 -10.61 1.07 -5.00
CA ASP A 88 -9.59 1.93 -4.37
C ASP A 88 -9.41 1.82 -2.84
N THR A 89 -9.71 0.67 -2.25
CA THR A 89 -9.51 0.48 -0.79
C THR A 89 -8.05 0.28 -0.38
N HIS A 90 -7.17 0.00 -1.33
CA HIS A 90 -5.78 -0.45 -1.10
C HIS A 90 -5.67 -1.61 -0.09
N LEU A 91 -6.73 -2.40 0.03
CA LEU A 91 -6.85 -3.49 0.97
C LEU A 91 -6.63 -4.83 0.27
N VAL A 92 -5.93 -5.73 0.95
CA VAL A 92 -5.88 -7.16 0.63
C VAL A 92 -6.35 -7.95 1.85
N THR A 93 -7.45 -8.69 1.71
CA THR A 93 -7.87 -9.63 2.76
C THR A 93 -7.32 -11.02 2.45
N VAL A 94 -6.52 -11.55 3.36
CA VAL A 94 -6.05 -12.94 3.33
C VAL A 94 -6.96 -13.77 4.23
N ILE A 95 -7.66 -14.76 3.65
CA ILE A 95 -8.43 -15.73 4.42
C ILE A 95 -7.56 -16.98 4.57
N LEU A 96 -7.19 -17.28 5.82
CA LEU A 96 -6.36 -18.43 6.15
C LEU A 96 -7.17 -19.73 6.13
N SER A 97 -6.47 -20.86 6.09
CA SER A 97 -7.07 -22.20 6.17
C SER A 97 -7.81 -22.43 7.51
N SER A 98 -7.46 -21.68 8.56
CA SER A 98 -8.17 -21.61 9.85
C SER A 98 -9.49 -20.84 9.79
N ARG A 99 -9.80 -20.19 8.65
CA ARG A 99 -10.90 -19.23 8.42
C ARG A 99 -10.70 -17.86 9.08
N GLU A 100 -9.57 -17.64 9.73
CA GLU A 100 -9.16 -16.31 10.17
C GLU A 100 -8.94 -15.39 8.97
N ARG A 101 -9.27 -14.11 9.14
CA ARG A 101 -9.15 -13.08 8.11
C ARG A 101 -8.09 -12.11 8.56
N LEU A 102 -7.13 -11.83 7.68
CA LEU A 102 -6.11 -10.83 7.88
C LEU A 102 -6.32 -9.69 6.89
N GLU A 103 -6.37 -8.47 7.39
CA GLU A 103 -6.53 -7.23 6.62
C GLU A 103 -5.19 -6.56 6.42
N LEU A 104 -4.69 -6.57 5.18
CA LEU A 104 -3.37 -6.05 4.84
C LEU A 104 -3.50 -4.79 3.97
N LEU A 105 -2.74 -3.76 4.31
CA LEU A 105 -2.49 -2.65 3.39
C LEU A 105 -1.67 -3.15 2.19
N ALA A 106 -2.16 -2.96 0.97
CA ALA A 106 -1.40 -3.12 -0.26
C ALA A 106 -0.70 -1.80 -0.61
N ILE A 107 0.63 -1.77 -0.44
CA ILE A 107 1.44 -0.59 -0.75
C ILE A 107 1.73 -0.59 -2.26
N PRO A 108 1.51 0.52 -3.01
CA PRO A 108 1.85 0.58 -4.41
C PRO A 108 3.30 0.15 -4.68
N SER A 109 3.53 -0.66 -5.70
CA SER A 109 4.86 -1.19 -6.03
C SER A 109 5.88 -0.08 -6.35
N SER A 110 5.41 1.06 -6.86
CA SER A 110 6.18 2.27 -7.16
C SER A 110 6.50 3.14 -5.94
N THR A 111 5.96 2.84 -4.75
CA THR A 111 6.22 3.62 -3.54
C THR A 111 7.69 3.60 -3.18
N HIS A 112 8.26 4.76 -2.86
CA HIS A 112 9.66 4.88 -2.45
C HIS A 112 9.94 4.07 -1.19
N THR A 113 11.09 3.39 -1.14
CA THR A 113 11.44 2.43 -0.07
C THR A 113 11.28 2.98 1.35
N ALA A 114 11.66 4.24 1.59
CA ALA A 114 11.52 4.86 2.92
C ALA A 114 10.04 5.03 3.32
N THR A 115 9.21 5.45 2.37
CA THR A 115 7.76 5.60 2.57
C THR A 115 7.09 4.24 2.75
N ALA A 116 7.47 3.25 1.95
CA ALA A 116 6.95 1.89 2.06
C ALA A 116 7.26 1.29 3.45
N ARG A 117 8.49 1.44 3.95
CA ARG A 117 8.85 1.00 5.31
C ARG A 117 8.00 1.69 6.38
N THR A 118 7.84 3.01 6.28
CA THR A 118 7.01 3.78 7.21
C THR A 118 5.55 3.30 7.20
N LEU A 119 5.00 3.01 6.03
CA LEU A 119 3.65 2.45 5.88
C LEU A 119 3.53 1.04 6.47
N MET A 120 4.55 0.19 6.28
CA MET A 120 4.58 -1.15 6.86
C MET A 120 4.63 -1.12 8.40
N ASP A 121 5.40 -0.20 8.97
CA ASP A 121 5.43 0.02 10.42
C ASP A 121 4.08 0.57 10.92
N ALA A 122 3.53 1.60 10.26
CA ALA A 122 2.24 2.18 10.64
C ALA A 122 1.09 1.17 10.57
N ALA A 123 1.07 0.28 9.57
CA ALA A 123 0.05 -0.74 9.43
C ALA A 123 0.11 -1.83 10.52
N THR A 124 1.26 -2.00 11.19
CA THR A 124 1.42 -2.97 12.29
C THR A 124 1.39 -2.32 13.69
N ASP A 125 1.36 -0.99 13.77
CA ASP A 125 1.22 -0.23 15.02
C ASP A 125 -0.15 -0.52 15.67
N GLU A 126 -0.15 -0.76 16.97
CA GLU A 126 -1.35 -1.05 17.76
C GLU A 126 -2.28 0.12 17.95
N ARG A 127 -1.77 1.32 17.76
CA ARG A 127 -2.51 2.57 17.86
C ARG A 127 -3.06 3.00 16.50
N ASN A 128 -2.81 2.23 15.43
CA ASN A 128 -3.34 2.57 14.12
C ASN A 128 -4.87 2.43 14.10
N ILE A 129 -5.53 3.55 13.83
CA ILE A 129 -6.99 3.65 13.63
C ILE A 129 -7.36 3.94 12.16
N LEU A 130 -6.37 4.18 11.31
CA LEU A 130 -6.56 4.58 9.91
C LEU A 130 -6.79 3.36 9.02
N SER A 131 -7.62 3.53 7.99
CA SER A 131 -7.78 2.53 6.94
C SER A 131 -6.53 2.44 6.05
N ALA A 132 -6.45 1.42 5.21
CA ALA A 132 -5.37 1.27 4.24
C ALA A 132 -5.28 2.48 3.29
N ALA A 133 -6.39 2.94 2.74
CA ALA A 133 -6.44 4.13 1.89
C ALA A 133 -6.01 5.40 2.67
N ASP A 134 -6.51 5.59 3.90
CA ASP A 134 -6.15 6.76 4.71
C ASP A 134 -4.65 6.82 5.06
N LEU A 135 -4.03 5.66 5.29
CA LEU A 135 -2.57 5.59 5.52
C LEU A 135 -1.78 6.04 4.29
N LEU A 136 -2.21 5.64 3.09
CA LEU A 136 -1.57 6.06 1.84
C LEU A 136 -1.75 7.56 1.59
N VAL A 137 -2.95 8.09 1.85
CA VAL A 137 -3.21 9.54 1.78
C VAL A 137 -2.30 10.28 2.76
N ALA A 138 -2.23 9.85 4.02
CA ALA A 138 -1.38 10.47 5.04
C ALA A 138 0.11 10.44 4.67
N ALA A 139 0.59 9.34 4.08
CA ALA A 139 1.98 9.21 3.65
C ALA A 139 2.31 10.08 2.43
N SER A 140 1.36 10.29 1.51
CA SER A 140 1.52 11.23 0.39
C SER A 140 1.53 12.70 0.85
N ALA A 141 0.83 12.99 1.95
CA ALA A 141 0.72 14.31 2.56
C ALA A 141 1.87 14.64 3.55
N GLY A 142 3.05 14.02 3.41
CA GLY A 142 4.23 14.25 4.27
C GLY A 142 4.58 15.73 4.50
N PRO A 143 5.52 16.07 5.40
CA PRO A 143 5.65 17.39 6.07
C PRO A 143 5.89 18.64 5.18
N SER A 144 5.75 18.56 3.86
CA SER A 144 5.98 19.59 2.85
C SER A 144 4.92 20.70 2.78
N ASN A 145 4.20 21.03 3.86
CA ASN A 145 3.33 22.23 3.87
C ASN A 145 3.12 22.90 5.25
N ARG A 146 4.08 22.83 6.18
CA ARG A 146 3.99 23.59 7.46
C ARG A 146 5.30 24.29 7.85
N GLY A 147 6.07 24.77 6.86
CA GLY A 147 7.36 25.42 7.12
C GLY A 147 7.92 26.23 5.95
N ALA A 148 7.06 26.77 5.08
CA ALA A 148 7.46 27.76 4.07
C ALA A 148 6.55 29.01 4.19
N GLU A 149 6.39 29.47 5.43
CA GLU A 149 5.96 30.84 5.76
C GLU A 149 6.97 31.38 6.78
N SER A 150 8.21 31.55 6.32
CA SER A 150 9.22 32.41 6.95
C SER A 150 10.19 32.84 5.87
N GLU A 151 9.68 33.64 4.95
CA GLU A 151 10.45 34.59 4.13
C GLU A 151 9.42 35.58 3.52
N GLU A 152 8.64 36.21 4.39
CA GLU A 152 8.26 37.62 4.15
C GLU A 152 9.53 38.43 4.39
N ALA A 153 10.46 38.29 3.45
CA ALA A 153 11.56 39.21 3.28
C ALA A 153 10.92 40.55 2.96
N THR A 154 10.85 41.38 4.00
CA THR A 154 10.72 42.82 4.01
C THR A 154 10.81 43.42 2.60
N TRP A 155 9.65 43.64 1.98
CA TRP A 155 9.59 44.67 0.96
C TRP A 155 9.48 45.97 1.74
N GLU A 156 10.63 46.63 1.94
CA GLU A 156 10.66 48.05 2.28
C GLU A 156 9.95 48.79 1.14
N ASN A 157 8.69 49.06 1.40
CA ASN A 157 7.83 50.00 0.72
C ASN A 157 8.34 51.42 1.00
N GLU A 158 9.50 51.78 0.46
CA GLU A 158 9.89 53.19 0.40
C GLU A 158 9.03 53.88 -0.67
N GLY A 159 7.89 54.39 -0.20
CA GLY A 159 6.97 55.21 -0.96
C GLY A 159 7.69 56.45 -1.50
N GLY A 160 7.54 56.69 -2.80
CA GLY A 160 8.11 57.85 -3.46
C GLY A 160 7.66 59.19 -2.88
N THR A 161 8.51 60.20 -3.02
CA THR A 161 8.09 61.60 -3.04
C THR A 161 8.78 62.33 -4.20
N ARG A 162 7.97 63.14 -4.88
CA ARG A 162 8.13 63.80 -6.18
C ARG A 162 9.20 64.91 -6.23
N PRO A 163 9.58 65.37 -7.45
CA PRO A 163 10.59 66.41 -7.64
C PRO A 163 10.09 67.81 -7.26
N GLN A 164 11.00 68.68 -6.84
CA GLN A 164 10.81 70.13 -6.80
C GLN A 164 12.07 70.83 -7.34
N ALA A 165 11.80 71.91 -8.06
CA ALA A 165 12.68 72.68 -8.92
C ALA A 165 13.62 73.66 -8.20
N THR A 166 14.66 74.09 -8.90
CA THR A 166 15.16 75.48 -8.96
C THR A 166 15.90 75.67 -10.27
#